data_AF-A0A4Q5LW82-F1
#
_entry.id   AF-A0A4Q5LW82-F1
#
_cell.length_a   1.000
_cell.length_b   1.000
_cell.length_c   1.000
_cell.angle_alpha   90.00
_cell.angle_beta   90.00
_cell.angle_gamma   90.00
#
_symmetry.space_group_name_H-M   'P 1'
#
loop_
_entity.id
_entity.type
_entity.pdbx_description
1 polymer ?
#
loop_
_entity_poly.entity_id
_entity_poly.type
_entity_poly.pdbx_seq_one_letter_code
_entity_poly.pdbx_strand_id
1 'polypeptide(L)'
;MAYFGKTIIKKWALNELQPFLKQYGFKKVNQFDNTLFHKIENDLICSIAISAGTGQSFSVGGASICFFKVEETLLNVLNFNPEVNSLHFIRTLTIGINTNQYGILAKGVDSQNDVSEVCNSFKFAFNDYYLNAFERYSNPKNVLDLWDSLDDKGRSNHFSSPYKNIKIIIISKICNDENYKTRCQEAIDFYTMHYNNGIESAKELINVCQKVMKYLEKNKV
;
A
#
# COMPACT_ATOMS: atom_id res chain seq x y z
N MET A 1 14.35 -30.97 15.24
CA MET A 1 15.05 -29.67 15.11
C MET A 1 14.13 -28.60 15.69
N ALA A 2 14.63 -27.70 16.56
CA ALA A 2 13.75 -26.79 17.30
C ALA A 2 13.29 -25.60 16.44
N TYR A 3 12.02 -25.21 16.57
CA TYR A 3 11.37 -24.17 15.77
C TYR A 3 11.83 -22.76 16.20
N PHE A 4 12.74 -22.16 15.43
CA PHE A 4 13.30 -20.82 15.70
C PHE A 4 12.37 -19.67 15.25
N GLY A 5 11.58 -19.89 14.18
CA GLY A 5 10.97 -18.86 13.35
C GLY A 5 10.08 -17.81 14.06
N LYS A 6 8.80 -18.13 14.32
CA LYS A 6 7.77 -17.09 14.55
C LYS A 6 7.93 -16.30 15.85
N THR A 7 8.39 -16.92 16.94
CA THR A 7 8.48 -16.25 18.26
C THR A 7 9.68 -15.31 18.37
N ILE A 8 10.83 -15.68 17.83
CA ILE A 8 12.06 -14.87 17.90
C ILE A 8 11.94 -13.66 16.98
N ILE A 9 11.42 -13.86 15.76
CA ILE A 9 11.10 -12.77 14.83
C ILE A 9 10.09 -11.78 15.42
N LYS A 10 9.02 -12.26 16.07
CA LYS A 10 8.07 -11.38 16.77
C LYS A 10 8.75 -10.63 17.93
N LYS A 11 9.64 -11.26 18.71
CA LYS A 11 10.42 -10.55 19.74
C LYS A 11 11.33 -9.47 19.13
N TRP A 12 12.01 -9.74 18.02
CA TRP A 12 12.82 -8.75 17.33
C TRP A 12 11.99 -7.53 16.86
N ALA A 13 10.86 -7.78 16.20
CA ALA A 13 9.99 -6.72 15.68
C ALA A 13 9.50 -5.77 16.78
N LEU A 14 9.36 -6.27 18.02
CA LEU A 14 8.96 -5.49 19.20
C LEU A 14 10.14 -4.82 19.91
N ASN A 15 11.30 -5.47 19.97
CA ASN A 15 12.42 -5.02 20.82
C ASN A 15 13.40 -4.10 20.10
N GLU A 16 13.63 -4.28 18.80
CA GLU A 16 14.55 -3.46 18.02
C GLU A 16 13.84 -2.59 17.00
N LEU A 17 12.91 -3.18 16.24
CA LEU A 17 12.33 -2.46 15.12
C LEU A 17 11.29 -1.43 15.56
N GLN A 18 10.47 -1.75 16.57
CA GLN A 18 9.53 -0.79 17.11
C GLN A 18 10.22 0.49 17.64
N PRO A 19 11.33 0.43 18.41
CA PRO A 19 12.13 1.62 18.73
C PRO A 19 12.67 2.36 17.50
N PHE A 20 13.24 1.65 16.52
CA PHE A 20 13.76 2.24 15.28
C PHE A 20 12.67 2.98 14.49
N LEU A 21 11.49 2.39 14.29
CA LEU A 21 10.37 3.02 13.57
C LEU A 21 9.74 4.16 14.39
N LYS A 22 9.73 4.07 15.73
CA LYS A 22 9.21 5.11 16.62
C LYS A 22 9.95 6.44 16.46
N GLN A 23 11.26 6.43 16.19
CA GLN A 23 12.03 7.67 15.99
C GLN A 23 11.56 8.48 14.76
N TYR A 24 10.94 7.82 13.77
CA TYR A 24 10.37 8.45 12.58
C TYR A 24 8.87 8.78 12.72
N GLY A 25 8.27 8.54 13.90
CA GLY A 25 6.86 8.82 14.21
C GLY A 25 5.90 7.64 14.02
N PHE A 26 6.39 6.46 13.65
CA PHE A 26 5.52 5.27 13.50
C PHE A 26 5.11 4.69 14.86
N LYS A 27 3.86 4.22 14.94
CA LYS A 27 3.26 3.55 16.10
C LYS A 27 2.85 2.14 15.70
N LYS A 28 3.13 1.16 16.57
CA LYS A 28 2.68 -0.23 16.37
C LYS A 28 1.16 -0.30 16.47
N VAL A 29 0.53 -1.03 15.54
CA VAL A 29 -0.88 -1.40 15.58
C VAL A 29 -0.97 -2.91 15.76
N ASN A 30 -1.70 -3.36 16.78
CA ASN A 30 -1.92 -4.79 17.03
C ASN A 30 -3.03 -5.31 16.11
N GLN A 31 -2.66 -5.96 15.02
CA GLN A 31 -3.58 -6.70 14.14
C GLN A 31 -3.06 -8.13 13.92
N PHE A 32 -3.92 -9.02 13.44
CA PHE A 32 -3.73 -10.47 13.54
C PHE A 32 -2.43 -10.96 12.89
N ASP A 33 -1.66 -11.70 13.69
CA ASP A 33 -0.44 -12.45 13.41
C ASP A 33 0.79 -11.71 12.83
N ASN A 34 0.59 -10.61 12.11
CA ASN A 34 1.62 -9.74 11.54
C ASN A 34 1.92 -8.55 12.47
N THR A 35 3.14 -8.03 12.41
CA THR A 35 3.46 -6.76 13.09
C THR A 35 3.24 -5.62 12.11
N LEU A 36 2.30 -4.72 12.42
CA LEU A 36 1.97 -3.57 11.59
C LEU A 36 2.38 -2.27 12.30
N PHE A 37 2.96 -1.34 11.55
CA PHE A 37 3.32 -0.01 12.04
C PHE A 37 2.66 1.05 11.18
N HIS A 38 1.97 2.01 11.80
CA HIS A 38 1.35 3.16 11.13
C HIS A 38 2.04 4.47 11.55
N LYS A 39 2.31 5.33 10.56
CA LYS A 39 2.57 6.76 10.76
C LYS A 39 1.39 7.52 10.17
N ILE A 40 0.82 8.46 10.93
CA ILE A 40 -0.36 9.24 10.53
C ILE A 40 -0.01 10.72 10.61
N GLU A 41 -0.12 11.42 9.48
CA GLU A 41 0.14 12.86 9.33
C GLU A 41 -0.85 13.43 8.31
N ASN A 42 -1.54 14.54 8.58
CA ASN A 42 -2.32 15.32 7.61
C ASN A 42 -3.19 14.49 6.63
N ASP A 43 -4.13 13.69 7.15
CA ASP A 43 -5.01 12.78 6.38
C ASP A 43 -4.27 11.69 5.55
N LEU A 44 -3.02 11.38 5.89
CA LEU A 44 -2.21 10.31 5.30
C LEU A 44 -1.91 9.21 6.31
N ILE A 45 -1.93 7.95 5.89
CA ILE A 45 -1.38 6.79 6.61
C ILE A 45 -0.22 6.22 5.79
N CYS A 46 0.98 6.18 6.37
CA CYS A 46 2.00 5.23 5.96
C CYS A 46 1.93 3.98 6.83
N SER A 47 1.85 2.82 6.20
CA SER A 47 1.88 1.53 6.88
C SER A 47 3.05 0.68 6.42
N ILE A 48 3.66 -0.03 7.37
CA ILE A 48 4.69 -1.05 7.11
C ILE A 48 4.24 -2.33 7.79
N ALA A 49 4.02 -3.37 6.99
CA ALA A 49 3.56 -4.68 7.43
C ALA A 49 4.73 -5.66 7.49
N ILE A 50 4.76 -6.52 8.51
CA ILE A 50 5.84 -7.49 8.72
C ILE A 50 5.25 -8.84 9.03
N SER A 51 5.61 -9.83 8.22
CA SER A 51 5.03 -11.16 8.21
C SER A 51 6.10 -12.23 8.38
N ALA A 52 5.91 -13.09 9.38
CA ALA A 52 6.60 -14.38 9.44
C ALA A 52 5.71 -15.41 8.74
N GLY A 53 6.23 -16.07 7.71
CA GLY A 53 5.49 -17.09 6.96
C GLY A 53 5.26 -18.37 7.77
N THR A 54 4.51 -19.30 7.20
CA THR A 54 4.40 -20.68 7.70
C THR A 54 5.65 -21.47 7.32
N GLY A 55 6.77 -21.20 7.99
CA GLY A 55 8.06 -21.87 7.75
C GLY A 55 9.22 -21.18 8.50
N GLN A 56 10.44 -21.39 8.02
CA GLN A 56 11.63 -20.58 8.36
C GLN A 56 11.72 -19.28 7.54
N SER A 57 10.75 -19.02 6.65
CA SER A 57 10.72 -17.84 5.80
C SER A 57 10.17 -16.60 6.52
N PHE A 58 10.91 -15.50 6.38
CA PHE A 58 10.54 -14.19 6.87
C PHE A 58 10.39 -13.22 5.70
N SER A 59 9.40 -12.32 5.78
CA SER A 59 9.26 -11.22 4.85
C SER A 59 8.87 -9.93 5.57
N VAL A 60 9.61 -8.87 5.31
CA VAL A 60 9.08 -7.53 5.53
C VAL A 60 8.21 -7.20 4.32
N GLY A 61 6.91 -7.01 4.56
CA GLY A 61 5.97 -6.56 3.54
C GLY A 61 6.29 -5.13 3.10
N GLY A 62 5.82 -4.77 1.90
CA GLY A 62 6.08 -3.46 1.31
C GLY A 62 5.57 -2.30 2.18
N ALA A 63 6.28 -1.18 2.14
CA ALA A 63 5.75 0.07 2.66
C ALA A 63 4.61 0.59 1.77
N SER A 64 3.62 1.21 2.42
CA SER A 64 2.31 1.42 1.81
C SER A 64 1.74 2.79 2.22
N ILE A 65 1.43 3.66 1.26
CA ILE A 65 0.90 5.01 1.50
C ILE A 65 -0.59 5.10 1.11
N CYS A 66 -1.42 5.63 1.99
CA CYS A 66 -2.89 5.64 1.91
C CYS A 66 -3.45 7.03 2.31
N PHE A 67 -4.38 7.59 1.54
CA PHE A 67 -4.96 8.93 1.78
C PHE A 67 -6.39 8.79 2.33
N PHE A 68 -6.66 9.22 3.56
CA PHE A 68 -7.96 9.00 4.22
C PHE A 68 -9.15 9.46 3.37
N LYS A 69 -9.10 10.65 2.77
CA LYS A 69 -10.19 11.19 1.93
C LYS A 69 -10.48 10.36 0.68
N VAL A 70 -9.46 9.73 0.10
CA VAL A 70 -9.61 8.84 -1.06
C VAL A 70 -10.39 7.59 -0.65
N GLU A 71 -10.05 7.04 0.51
CA GLU A 71 -10.68 5.82 1.02
C GLU A 71 -12.07 6.05 1.59
N GLU A 72 -12.29 7.17 2.29
CA GLU A 72 -13.61 7.63 2.74
C GLU A 72 -14.55 7.82 1.54
N THR A 73 -14.08 8.49 0.47
CA THR A 73 -14.84 8.65 -0.78
C THR A 73 -15.20 7.29 -1.39
N LEU A 74 -14.25 6.36 -1.44
CA LEU A 74 -14.48 5.02 -2.00
C LEU A 74 -15.46 4.20 -1.14
N LEU A 75 -15.31 4.21 0.18
CA LEU A 75 -16.21 3.56 1.14
C LEU A 75 -17.64 4.09 1.02
N ASN A 76 -17.81 5.42 0.99
CA ASN A 76 -19.11 6.07 0.85
C ASN A 76 -19.80 5.69 -0.47
N VAL A 77 -19.05 5.62 -1.58
CA VAL A 77 -19.60 5.22 -2.89
C VAL A 77 -19.96 3.74 -2.96
N LEU A 78 -19.22 2.88 -2.26
CA LEU A 78 -19.47 1.44 -2.17
C LEU A 78 -20.54 1.07 -1.12
N ASN A 79 -21.03 2.04 -0.33
CA ASN A 79 -21.86 1.83 0.87
C ASN A 79 -21.22 0.85 1.88
N PHE A 80 -19.89 0.80 1.95
CA PHE A 80 -19.19 -0.03 2.93
C PHE A 80 -19.09 0.69 4.27
N ASN A 81 -19.60 0.08 5.35
CA ASN A 81 -19.37 0.58 6.71
C ASN A 81 -17.88 0.39 7.09
N PRO A 82 -17.10 1.44 7.41
CA PRO A 82 -15.71 1.34 7.85
C PRO A 82 -15.51 0.58 9.18
N GLU A 83 -16.52 0.48 10.03
CA GLU A 83 -16.46 -0.29 11.29
C GLU A 83 -16.46 -1.80 11.04
N VAL A 84 -17.05 -2.25 9.93
CA VAL A 84 -17.17 -3.65 9.53
C VAL A 84 -16.08 -4.02 8.51
N ASN A 85 -15.80 -3.12 7.57
CA ASN A 85 -14.84 -3.32 6.49
C ASN A 85 -13.50 -2.71 6.90
N SER A 86 -12.62 -3.55 7.42
CA SER A 86 -11.33 -3.10 7.95
C SER A 86 -10.52 -2.28 6.94
N LEU A 87 -9.79 -1.29 7.47
CA LEU A 87 -8.77 -0.48 6.78
C LEU A 87 -7.63 -1.31 6.13
N HIS A 88 -7.69 -2.64 6.13
CA HIS A 88 -6.79 -3.54 5.41
C HIS A 88 -7.14 -3.68 3.92
N PHE A 89 -8.43 -3.71 3.56
CA PHE A 89 -8.90 -3.91 2.17
C PHE A 89 -8.57 -2.75 1.23
N ILE A 90 -8.12 -1.65 1.84
CA ILE A 90 -8.26 -0.29 1.35
C ILE A 90 -6.91 0.26 0.90
N ARG A 91 -6.14 -0.62 0.24
CA ARG A 91 -4.71 -0.45 0.02
C ARG A 91 -4.31 -0.74 -1.43
N THR A 92 -3.20 -0.21 -1.97
CA THR A 92 -2.62 1.15 -1.78
C THR A 92 -1.51 1.41 -2.83
N LEU A 93 -0.87 2.58 -2.82
CA LEU A 93 0.49 2.73 -3.41
C LEU A 93 1.51 1.91 -2.60
N THR A 94 1.74 0.67 -3.03
CA THR A 94 2.77 -0.24 -2.50
C THR A 94 4.04 -0.02 -3.30
N ILE A 95 5.05 0.60 -2.69
CA ILE A 95 6.32 0.82 -3.39
C ILE A 95 7.16 -0.44 -3.23
N GLY A 96 7.00 -1.34 -4.20
CA GLY A 96 7.76 -2.57 -4.30
C GLY A 96 9.25 -2.26 -4.48
N ILE A 97 10.03 -2.39 -3.40
CA ILE A 97 11.49 -2.44 -3.49
C ILE A 97 11.88 -3.77 -4.12
N ASN A 98 12.74 -3.73 -5.14
CA ASN A 98 13.48 -4.91 -5.62
C ASN A 98 14.49 -5.33 -4.54
N THR A 99 13.98 -6.06 -3.55
CA THR A 99 14.61 -6.34 -2.26
C THR A 99 15.74 -7.36 -2.35
N ASN A 100 15.98 -7.91 -3.54
CA ASN A 100 17.14 -8.72 -3.89
C ASN A 100 18.46 -7.96 -3.69
N GLN A 101 18.50 -6.67 -4.03
CA GLN A 101 19.72 -5.85 -3.91
C GLN A 101 20.11 -5.53 -2.45
N TYR A 102 19.23 -5.84 -1.48
CA TYR A 102 19.46 -5.68 -0.04
C TYR A 102 19.41 -7.00 0.75
N GLY A 103 19.22 -8.15 0.08
CA GLY A 103 19.08 -9.45 0.74
C GLY A 103 17.83 -9.59 1.63
N ILE A 104 16.80 -8.74 1.44
CA ILE A 104 15.59 -8.73 2.27
C ILE A 104 14.57 -9.79 1.81
N LEU A 105 14.68 -10.28 0.57
CA LEU A 105 13.81 -11.33 0.05
C LEU A 105 14.27 -12.73 0.51
N ALA A 106 13.42 -13.36 1.30
CA ALA A 106 13.32 -14.82 1.44
C ALA A 106 14.60 -15.58 1.84
N LYS A 107 15.47 -14.99 2.69
CA LYS A 107 16.44 -15.79 3.45
C LYS A 107 15.67 -16.72 4.40
N GLY A 108 16.03 -18.01 4.44
CA GLY A 108 15.65 -18.88 5.55
C GLY A 108 16.30 -18.37 6.83
N VAL A 109 15.50 -18.13 7.88
CA VAL A 109 15.97 -17.58 9.15
C VAL A 109 16.12 -18.73 10.15
N ASP A 110 17.33 -19.28 10.19
CA ASP A 110 17.66 -20.47 10.96
C ASP A 110 18.47 -20.16 12.23
N SER A 111 19.05 -18.96 12.30
CA SER A 111 19.87 -18.47 13.42
C SER A 111 19.56 -17.02 13.82
N GLN A 112 20.07 -16.62 14.98
CA GLN A 112 20.03 -15.22 15.44
C GLN A 112 20.85 -14.27 14.55
N ASN A 113 21.86 -14.79 13.83
CA ASN A 113 22.64 -14.00 12.89
C ASN A 113 21.82 -13.67 11.63
N ASP A 114 21.05 -14.65 11.12
CA ASP A 114 20.15 -14.45 9.97
C ASP A 114 19.06 -13.42 10.28
N VAL A 115 18.53 -13.42 11.51
CA VAL A 115 17.68 -12.34 12.01
C VAL A 115 18.45 -11.03 11.86
N SER A 116 19.56 -10.88 12.59
CA SER A 116 20.35 -9.63 12.68
C SER A 116 20.73 -9.03 11.32
N GLU A 117 21.11 -9.86 10.33
CA GLU A 117 21.39 -9.44 8.96
C GLU A 117 20.16 -8.82 8.28
N VAL A 118 19.04 -9.55 8.24
CA VAL A 118 17.80 -9.06 7.63
C VAL A 118 17.29 -7.78 8.32
N CYS A 119 17.50 -7.67 9.63
CA CYS A 119 17.15 -6.50 10.43
C CYS A 119 17.97 -5.27 10.03
N ASN A 120 19.27 -5.44 9.78
CA ASN A 120 20.14 -4.35 9.34
C ASN A 120 19.86 -3.96 7.88
N SER A 121 19.65 -4.94 7.00
CA SER A 121 19.19 -4.70 5.63
C SER A 121 17.86 -3.94 5.59
N PHE A 122 16.88 -4.30 6.44
CA PHE A 122 15.64 -3.53 6.55
C PHE A 122 15.89 -2.08 6.99
N LYS A 123 16.70 -1.85 8.04
CA LYS A 123 17.00 -0.49 8.54
C LYS A 123 17.64 0.38 7.43
N PHE A 124 18.54 -0.22 6.64
CA PHE A 124 19.14 0.42 5.47
C PHE A 124 18.09 0.76 4.39
N ALA A 125 17.33 -0.24 3.90
CA ALA A 125 16.32 -0.02 2.88
C ALA A 125 15.18 0.91 3.34
N PHE A 126 14.87 0.94 4.63
CA PHE A 126 13.91 1.89 5.20
C PHE A 126 14.40 3.33 5.06
N ASN A 127 15.65 3.62 5.43
CA ASN A 127 16.21 4.97 5.37
C ASN A 127 16.38 5.43 3.92
N ASP A 128 16.99 4.60 3.08
CA ASP A 128 17.35 4.97 1.71
C ASP A 128 16.13 5.02 0.76
N TYR A 129 15.10 4.20 1.02
CA TYR A 129 13.95 4.07 0.12
C TYR A 129 12.61 4.37 0.78
N TYR A 130 12.22 3.69 1.86
CA TYR A 130 10.86 3.85 2.39
C TYR A 130 10.58 5.24 2.99
N LEU A 131 11.56 5.87 3.64
CA LEU A 131 11.41 7.22 4.19
C LEU A 131 11.32 8.26 3.06
N ASN A 132 12.28 8.26 2.14
CA ASN A 132 12.29 9.12 0.95
C ASN A 132 11.01 8.95 0.09
N ALA A 133 10.53 7.73 -0.05
CA ALA A 133 9.27 7.42 -0.72
C ALA A 133 8.06 7.98 0.04
N PHE A 134 8.01 7.80 1.37
CA PHE A 134 6.94 8.37 2.19
C PHE A 134 6.89 9.89 2.06
N GLU A 135 8.03 10.57 2.20
CA GLU A 135 8.12 12.03 2.08
C GLU A 135 7.70 12.49 0.68
N ARG A 136 8.23 11.87 -0.38
CA ARG A 136 7.89 12.23 -1.77
C ARG A 136 6.41 12.03 -2.08
N TYR A 137 5.86 10.87 -1.77
CA TYR A 137 4.50 10.49 -2.16
C TYR A 137 3.43 10.84 -1.11
N SER A 138 3.82 11.56 -0.05
CA SER A 138 2.87 12.28 0.82
C SER A 138 2.13 13.40 0.07
N ASN A 139 2.78 13.99 -0.94
CA ASN A 139 2.13 14.90 -1.88
C ASN A 139 1.36 14.09 -2.95
N PRO A 140 0.02 14.21 -3.04
CA PRO A 140 -0.77 13.46 -4.00
C PRO A 140 -0.45 13.79 -5.47
N LYS A 141 0.12 14.96 -5.78
CA LYS A 141 0.58 15.26 -7.15
C LYS A 141 1.72 14.35 -7.59
N ASN A 142 2.71 14.12 -6.71
CA ASN A 142 3.82 13.21 -6.98
C ASN A 142 3.37 11.75 -7.21
N VAL A 143 2.18 11.37 -6.72
CA VAL A 143 1.56 10.06 -6.98
C VAL A 143 0.97 10.00 -8.40
N LEU A 144 0.40 11.10 -8.89
CA LEU A 144 -0.07 11.24 -10.27
C LEU A 144 1.10 11.24 -11.25
N ASP A 145 2.18 11.97 -10.95
CA ASP A 145 3.41 11.96 -11.75
C ASP A 145 4.00 10.54 -11.87
N LEU A 146 4.00 9.78 -10.77
CA LEU A 146 4.41 8.38 -10.78
C LEU A 146 3.47 7.52 -11.64
N TRP A 147 2.15 7.70 -11.52
CA TRP A 147 1.17 6.96 -12.33
C TRP A 147 1.37 7.16 -13.84
N ASP A 148 1.70 8.38 -14.26
CA ASP A 148 1.91 8.74 -15.67
C ASP A 148 3.26 8.23 -16.19
N SER A 149 4.27 8.14 -15.32
CA SER A 149 5.60 7.61 -15.67
C SER A 149 5.64 6.08 -15.87
N LEU A 150 4.57 5.35 -15.53
CA LEU A 150 4.52 3.89 -15.50
C LEU A 150 3.63 3.30 -16.58
N ASP A 151 4.08 2.20 -17.18
CA ASP A 151 3.24 1.31 -17.98
C ASP A 151 2.28 0.48 -17.11
N ASP A 152 1.37 -0.28 -17.71
CA ASP A 152 0.37 -1.05 -16.95
C ASP A 152 0.98 -2.12 -16.03
N LYS A 153 2.17 -2.62 -16.35
CA LYS A 153 2.93 -3.53 -15.49
C LYS A 153 3.50 -2.79 -14.28
N GLY A 154 4.12 -1.63 -14.49
CA GLY A 154 4.59 -0.72 -13.45
C GLY A 154 3.46 -0.27 -12.53
N ARG A 155 2.34 0.19 -13.10
CA ARG A 155 1.11 0.55 -12.35
C ARG A 155 0.60 -0.63 -11.50
N SER A 156 0.66 -1.85 -12.01
CA SER A 156 0.26 -3.05 -11.26
C SER A 156 1.22 -3.41 -10.12
N ASN A 157 2.53 -3.18 -10.30
CA ASN A 157 3.54 -3.39 -9.26
C ASN A 157 3.50 -2.31 -8.16
N HIS A 158 3.24 -1.05 -8.53
CA HIS A 158 3.24 0.09 -7.61
C HIS A 158 1.87 0.35 -6.95
N PHE A 159 0.75 0.01 -7.60
CA PHE A 159 -0.59 0.27 -7.10
C PHE A 159 -1.38 -1.03 -6.97
N SER A 160 -1.03 -1.83 -5.96
CA SER A 160 -1.62 -3.14 -5.69
C SER A 160 -3.03 -3.02 -5.09
N SER A 161 -4.03 -2.77 -5.94
CA SER A 161 -5.45 -2.70 -5.55
C SER A 161 -6.38 -3.02 -6.72
N PRO A 162 -7.49 -3.75 -6.54
CA PRO A 162 -8.52 -3.89 -7.58
C PRO A 162 -9.13 -2.52 -7.96
N TYR A 163 -9.16 -1.58 -7.01
CA TYR A 163 -9.69 -0.22 -7.18
C TYR A 163 -8.61 0.81 -7.59
N LYS A 164 -7.41 0.41 -8.04
CA LYS A 164 -6.28 1.33 -8.30
C LYS A 164 -6.62 2.51 -9.21
N ASN A 165 -7.28 2.25 -10.35
CA ASN A 165 -7.68 3.31 -11.29
C ASN A 165 -8.70 4.28 -10.66
N ILE A 166 -9.65 3.73 -9.90
CA ILE A 166 -10.68 4.50 -9.19
C ILE A 166 -10.06 5.43 -8.14
N LYS A 167 -9.03 4.96 -7.42
CA LYS A 167 -8.29 5.78 -6.46
C LYS A 167 -7.53 6.92 -7.14
N ILE A 168 -6.91 6.65 -8.30
CA ILE A 168 -6.22 7.67 -9.11
C ILE A 168 -7.19 8.77 -9.59
N ILE A 169 -8.42 8.41 -9.99
CA ILE A 169 -9.48 9.39 -10.29
C ILE A 169 -9.76 10.30 -9.08
N ILE A 170 -9.91 9.73 -7.88
CA ILE A 170 -10.19 10.52 -6.66
C ILE A 170 -9.00 11.41 -6.28
N ILE A 171 -7.76 10.91 -6.37
CA ILE A 171 -6.53 11.68 -6.14
C ILE A 171 -6.44 12.85 -7.12
N SER A 172 -6.67 12.59 -8.42
CA SER A 172 -6.69 13.62 -9.46
C SER A 172 -7.74 14.70 -9.18
N LYS A 173 -8.94 14.33 -8.73
CA LYS A 173 -9.96 15.29 -8.33
C LYS A 173 -9.50 16.19 -7.17
N ILE A 174 -9.01 15.59 -6.08
CA ILE A 174 -8.52 16.31 -4.89
C ILE A 174 -7.39 17.29 -5.27
N CYS A 175 -6.52 16.89 -6.20
CA CYS A 175 -5.42 17.72 -6.69
C CYS A 175 -5.85 18.89 -7.58
N ASN A 176 -7.12 18.96 -8.02
CA ASN A 176 -7.59 19.78 -9.14
C ASN A 176 -6.70 19.59 -10.40
N ASP A 177 -6.35 18.33 -10.68
CA ASP A 177 -5.50 17.95 -11.81
C ASP A 177 -6.25 18.09 -13.15
N GLU A 178 -5.56 18.65 -14.14
CA GLU A 178 -6.12 18.94 -15.47
C GLU A 178 -6.50 17.68 -16.25
N ASN A 179 -5.77 16.59 -16.02
CA ASN A 179 -5.97 15.30 -16.66
C ASN A 179 -7.08 14.44 -15.98
N TYR A 180 -7.84 14.99 -15.02
CA TYR A 180 -8.94 14.29 -14.35
C TYR A 180 -9.92 13.63 -15.32
N LYS A 181 -10.35 14.36 -16.37
CA LYS A 181 -11.29 13.82 -17.37
C LYS A 181 -10.66 12.69 -18.20
N THR A 182 -9.38 12.81 -18.53
CA THR A 182 -8.62 11.79 -19.25
C THR A 182 -8.52 10.51 -18.41
N ARG A 183 -8.10 10.63 -17.15
CA ARG A 183 -8.00 9.51 -16.19
C ARG A 183 -9.34 8.82 -15.92
N CYS A 184 -10.43 9.59 -15.88
CA CYS A 184 -11.78 9.06 -15.83
C CYS A 184 -12.09 8.12 -17.01
N GLN A 185 -11.74 8.54 -18.23
CA GLN A 185 -11.94 7.75 -19.44
C GLN A 185 -11.01 6.53 -19.49
N GLU A 186 -9.71 6.71 -19.22
CA GLU A 186 -8.72 5.64 -19.18
C GLU A 186 -9.13 4.50 -18.24
N ALA A 187 -9.68 4.82 -17.06
CA ALA A 187 -10.15 3.81 -16.12
C ALA A 187 -11.35 3.00 -16.66
N ILE A 188 -12.29 3.68 -17.34
CA ILE A 188 -13.46 3.03 -17.96
C ILE A 188 -12.99 2.13 -19.11
N ASP A 189 -12.10 2.62 -19.98
CA ASP A 189 -11.58 1.87 -21.12
C ASP A 189 -10.77 0.65 -20.68
N PHE A 190 -9.93 0.81 -19.65
CA PHE A 190 -9.16 -0.29 -19.03
C PHE A 190 -10.08 -1.41 -18.53
N TYR A 191 -11.09 -1.08 -17.71
CA TYR A 191 -12.01 -2.10 -17.20
C TYR A 191 -12.94 -2.65 -18.29
N THR A 192 -13.28 -1.86 -19.32
CA THR A 192 -14.07 -2.33 -20.48
C THR A 192 -13.28 -3.33 -21.32
N MET A 193 -11.99 -3.09 -21.56
CA MET A 193 -11.10 -4.06 -22.21
C MET A 193 -11.03 -5.36 -21.41
N HIS A 194 -10.86 -5.28 -20.08
CA HIS A 194 -10.85 -6.47 -19.24
C HIS A 194 -12.19 -7.24 -19.25
N TYR A 195 -13.32 -6.52 -19.27
CA TYR A 195 -14.64 -7.13 -19.41
C TYR A 195 -14.80 -7.88 -20.73
N ASN A 196 -14.43 -7.23 -21.84
CA ASN A 196 -14.47 -7.84 -23.19
C ASN A 196 -13.54 -9.06 -23.32
N ASN A 197 -12.47 -9.11 -22.52
CA ASN A 197 -11.56 -10.26 -22.41
C ASN A 197 -12.07 -11.35 -21.43
N GLY A 198 -13.33 -11.30 -21.00
CA GLY A 198 -13.99 -12.34 -20.18
C GLY A 198 -13.85 -12.17 -18.67
N ILE A 199 -13.32 -11.03 -18.17
CA ILE A 199 -13.24 -10.76 -16.72
C ILE A 199 -14.53 -10.09 -16.26
N GLU A 200 -15.57 -10.90 -15.95
CA GLU A 200 -16.90 -10.41 -15.55
C GLU A 200 -16.87 -9.39 -14.39
N SER A 201 -15.98 -9.57 -13.41
CA SER A 201 -15.84 -8.63 -12.27
C SER A 201 -15.40 -7.23 -12.68
N ALA A 202 -14.83 -7.04 -13.89
CA ALA A 202 -14.50 -5.71 -14.40
C ALA A 202 -15.77 -4.86 -14.67
N LYS A 203 -16.92 -5.49 -14.94
CA LYS A 203 -18.23 -4.81 -15.06
C LYS A 203 -18.64 -4.09 -13.78
N GLU A 204 -18.36 -4.69 -12.62
CA GLU A 204 -18.59 -4.06 -11.33
C GLU A 204 -17.67 -2.84 -11.15
N LEU A 205 -16.40 -2.95 -11.56
CA LEU A 205 -15.43 -1.86 -11.47
C LEU A 205 -15.79 -0.67 -12.38
N ILE A 206 -16.33 -0.92 -13.60
CA ILE A 206 -16.91 0.13 -14.46
C ILE A 206 -18.03 0.87 -13.73
N ASN A 207 -18.97 0.13 -13.12
CA ASN A 207 -20.07 0.71 -12.36
C ASN A 207 -19.57 1.51 -11.14
N VAL A 208 -18.50 1.08 -10.47
CA VAL A 208 -17.89 1.83 -9.36
C VAL A 208 -17.21 3.11 -9.86
N CYS A 209 -16.45 3.07 -10.96
CA CYS A 209 -15.92 4.29 -11.61
C CYS A 209 -17.03 5.32 -11.84
N GLN A 210 -18.14 4.91 -12.46
CA GLN A 210 -19.27 5.79 -12.76
C GLN A 210 -19.92 6.39 -11.50
N LYS A 211 -20.10 5.59 -10.44
CA LYS A 211 -20.61 6.10 -9.16
C LYS A 211 -19.63 7.08 -8.51
N VAL A 212 -18.32 6.81 -8.55
CA VAL A 212 -17.28 7.70 -8.01
C VAL A 212 -17.27 9.02 -8.76
N MET A 213 -17.22 9.01 -10.09
CA MET A 213 -17.27 10.24 -10.90
C MET A 213 -18.49 11.10 -10.55
N LYS A 214 -19.68 10.49 -10.49
CA LYS A 214 -20.93 11.16 -10.12
C LYS A 214 -20.95 11.68 -8.66
N TYR A 215 -20.23 11.04 -7.75
CA TYR A 215 -20.05 11.51 -6.37
C TYR A 215 -19.10 12.72 -6.32
N LEU A 216 -17.99 12.66 -7.04
CA LEU A 216 -16.97 13.72 -7.13
C LEU A 216 -17.46 14.97 -7.88
N GLU A 217 -18.46 14.84 -8.75
CA GLU A 217 -19.13 15.98 -9.39
C GLU A 217 -20.11 16.71 -8.46
N LYS A 218 -20.76 15.97 -7.56
CA LYS A 218 -21.80 16.50 -6.66
C LYS A 218 -21.25 17.09 -5.37
N ASN A 219 -20.11 16.58 -4.90
CA ASN A 219 -19.49 16.98 -3.64
C ASN A 219 -18.25 17.84 -3.90
N LYS A 220 -18.00 18.81 -3.02
CA LYS A 220 -16.71 19.52 -2.97
C LYS A 220 -15.71 18.62 -2.24
N VAL A 221 -15.05 17.75 -3.01
CA VAL A 221 -13.95 16.86 -2.60
C VAL A 221 -12.62 17.52 -2.96
#